data_AF-A0A1T5BRZ0-F1
#
_entry.id   AF-A0A1T5BRZ0-F1
#
_cell.length_a   1.000
_cell.length_b   1.000
_cell.length_c   1.000
_cell.angle_alpha   90.00
_cell.angle_beta   90.00
_cell.angle_gamma   90.00
#
_symmetry.space_group_name_H-M   'P 1'
#
loop_
_entity.id
_entity.type
_entity.pdbx_description
1 polymer ?
#
loop_
_entity_poly.entity_id
_entity_poly.type
_entity_poly.pdbx_seq_one_letter_code
_entity_poly.pdbx_strand_id
1 'polypeptide(L)'
;MNGGLFRDNVPSPKFSRSSRAAIISSGDQNWSAINPDIFGSMFQAVIDVEQRGSLGQHYTSVSNIMKVIKPLFLDDLYKELEKAEEIKNEASRKKALSQLLNRIHKLNISVLPYMDF
;
A
#
# COMPACT_ATOMS: atom_id res chain seq x y z
N MET A 1 13.97 11.34 3.47
CA MET A 1 14.42 10.11 4.16
C MET A 1 14.28 10.37 5.66
N ASN A 2 13.64 9.49 6.44
CA ASN A 2 13.76 9.29 7.91
C ASN A 2 12.58 8.48 8.52
N GLY A 3 11.95 7.58 7.73
CA GLY A 3 10.97 6.60 8.21
C GLY A 3 11.61 5.26 8.59
N GLY A 4 12.79 5.28 9.21
CA GLY A 4 13.52 4.08 9.64
C GLY A 4 14.22 3.28 8.53
N LEU A 5 13.83 3.42 7.25
CA LEU A 5 14.33 2.59 6.14
C LEU A 5 15.86 2.58 5.97
N PHE A 6 16.54 3.68 6.30
CA PHE A 6 18.01 3.80 6.22
C PHE A 6 18.66 4.00 7.60
N ARG A 7 17.96 3.63 8.68
CA ARG A 7 18.46 3.81 10.05
C ARG A 7 19.62 2.86 10.34
N ASP A 8 19.51 1.64 9.84
CA ASP A 8 20.44 0.56 10.16
C ASP A 8 21.56 0.53 9.10
N ASN A 9 22.80 0.32 9.56
CA ASN A 9 23.95 0.20 8.67
C ASN A 9 24.04 -1.23 8.14
N VAL A 10 23.57 -1.46 6.92
CA VAL A 10 23.63 -2.77 6.25
C VAL A 10 24.91 -2.85 5.41
N PRO A 11 25.75 -3.90 5.57
CA PRO A 11 26.95 -4.05 4.77
C PRO A 11 26.61 -4.17 3.28
N SER A 12 27.38 -3.47 2.45
CA SER A 12 27.21 -3.54 1.00
C SER A 12 27.53 -4.95 0.49
N PRO A 13 26.67 -5.57 -0.34
CA PRO A 13 26.95 -6.87 -0.91
C PRO A 13 28.07 -6.76 -1.96
N LYS A 14 28.80 -7.86 -2.18
CA LYS A 14 29.77 -7.95 -3.27
C LYS A 14 29.03 -8.14 -4.59
N PHE A 15 29.18 -7.19 -5.50
CA PHE A 15 28.55 -7.25 -6.81
C PHE A 15 29.44 -7.95 -7.85
N SER A 16 28.82 -8.79 -8.68
CA SER A 16 29.41 -9.25 -9.93
C SER A 16 29.16 -8.23 -11.05
N ARG A 17 29.80 -8.45 -12.21
CA ARG A 17 29.53 -7.66 -13.41
C ARG A 17 28.05 -7.76 -13.82
N SER A 18 27.45 -8.94 -13.71
CA SER A 18 26.05 -9.17 -14.08
C SER A 18 25.08 -8.50 -13.09
N SER A 19 25.31 -8.61 -11.77
CA SER A 19 24.44 -7.96 -10.78
C SER A 19 24.50 -6.43 -10.89
N ARG A 20 25.69 -5.87 -11.19
CA ARG A 20 25.83 -4.42 -11.43
C ARG A 20 25.04 -3.98 -12.67
N ALA A 21 25.12 -4.73 -13.77
CA ALA A 21 24.38 -4.42 -14.99
C ALA A 21 22.86 -4.47 -14.77
N ALA A 22 22.38 -5.46 -14.01
CA ALA A 22 20.96 -5.57 -13.68
C ALA A 22 20.46 -4.36 -12.87
N ILE A 23 21.23 -3.88 -11.89
CA ILE A 23 20.84 -2.71 -11.08
C ILE A 23 20.75 -1.45 -11.94
N ILE A 24 21.71 -1.22 -12.83
CA ILE A 24 21.70 -0.06 -13.73
C ILE A 24 20.50 -0.12 -14.66
N SER A 25 20.29 -1.27 -15.32
CA SER A 25 19.14 -1.47 -16.21
C SER A 25 17.80 -1.30 -15.49
N SER A 26 17.73 -1.69 -14.21
CA SER A 26 16.53 -1.44 -13.39
C SER A 26 16.36 0.05 -13.09
N GLY A 27 17.45 0.78 -12.85
CA GLY A 27 17.43 2.23 -12.61
C GLY A 27 16.98 3.05 -13.81
N ASP A 28 17.18 2.55 -15.03
CA ASP A 28 16.75 3.20 -16.28
C ASP A 28 15.23 3.07 -16.54
N GLN A 29 14.53 2.22 -15.77
CA GLN A 29 13.09 2.06 -15.90
C GLN A 29 12.33 3.26 -15.32
N ASN A 30 11.17 3.55 -15.90
CA ASN A 30 10.28 4.59 -15.37
C ASN A 30 9.44 4.06 -14.19
N TRP A 31 9.92 4.26 -12.97
CA TRP A 31 9.26 3.85 -11.74
C TRP A 31 8.06 4.72 -11.31
N SER A 32 7.71 5.77 -12.07
CA SER A 32 6.56 6.63 -11.73
C SER A 32 5.21 5.92 -11.79
N ALA A 33 5.11 4.84 -12.56
CA ALA A 33 3.88 4.05 -12.72
C ALA A 33 3.85 2.79 -11.83
N ILE A 34 4.68 2.73 -10.78
CA ILE A 34 4.70 1.56 -9.89
C ILE A 34 3.31 1.32 -9.29
N ASN A 35 2.85 0.07 -9.32
CA ASN A 35 1.53 -0.32 -8.81
C ASN A 35 1.63 -1.53 -7.86
N PRO A 36 0.56 -1.87 -7.11
CA PRO A 36 0.57 -2.98 -6.18
C PRO A 36 0.87 -4.36 -6.81
N ASP A 37 0.54 -4.57 -8.09
CA ASP A 37 0.79 -5.84 -8.79
C ASP A 37 2.31 -6.10 -8.97
N ILE A 38 3.10 -5.03 -9.19
CA ILE A 38 4.57 -5.13 -9.28
C ILE A 38 5.16 -5.60 -7.95
N PHE A 39 4.68 -5.07 -6.82
CA PHE A 39 5.12 -5.54 -5.51
C PHE A 39 4.67 -6.98 -5.24
N GLY A 40 3.42 -7.30 -5.57
CA GLY A 40 2.88 -8.65 -5.42
C GLY A 40 3.68 -9.71 -6.16
N SER A 41 3.98 -9.45 -7.43
CA SER A 41 4.79 -10.34 -8.28
C SER A 41 6.24 -10.43 -7.81
N MET A 42 6.85 -9.33 -7.36
CA MET A 42 8.21 -9.34 -6.79
C MET A 42 8.30 -10.20 -5.52
N PHE A 43 7.40 -10.01 -4.56
CA PHE A 43 7.37 -10.82 -3.33
C PHE A 43 7.19 -12.30 -3.66
N GLN A 44 6.25 -12.60 -4.54
CA GLN A 44 6.02 -13.97 -4.98
C GLN A 44 7.25 -14.57 -5.67
N ALA A 45 8.01 -13.81 -6.45
CA ALA A 45 9.19 -14.31 -7.15
C ALA A 45 10.36 -14.66 -6.21
N VAL A 46 10.47 -13.99 -5.06
CA VAL A 46 11.58 -14.16 -4.11
C VAL A 46 11.36 -15.32 -3.13
N ILE A 47 10.11 -15.68 -2.83
CA ILE A 47 9.80 -16.77 -1.89
C ILE A 47 10.00 -18.14 -2.57
N ASP A 48 10.60 -19.10 -1.86
CA ASP A 48 10.77 -20.48 -2.33
C ASP A 48 9.40 -21.14 -2.62
N VAL A 49 9.30 -21.87 -3.74
CA VAL A 49 8.05 -22.47 -4.22
C VAL A 49 7.43 -23.42 -3.19
N GLU A 50 8.24 -24.15 -2.41
CA GLU A 50 7.76 -25.07 -1.38
C GLU A 50 7.16 -24.33 -0.17
N GLN A 51 7.68 -23.14 0.16
CA GLN A 51 7.18 -22.33 1.27
C GLN A 51 5.87 -21.59 0.92
N ARG A 52 5.66 -21.22 -0.35
CA ARG A 52 4.49 -20.44 -0.81
C ARG A 52 3.15 -21.08 -0.45
N GLY A 53 3.03 -22.40 -0.61
CA GLY A 53 1.78 -23.12 -0.37
C GLY A 53 1.41 -23.23 1.12
N SER A 54 2.41 -23.30 2.00
CA SER A 54 2.20 -23.47 3.44
C SER A 54 1.81 -22.18 4.18
N LEU A 55 2.21 -21.02 3.67
CA LEU A 55 2.01 -19.71 4.32
C LEU A 55 0.85 -18.90 3.73
N GLY A 56 0.21 -19.37 2.65
CA GLY A 56 -0.89 -18.65 1.99
C GLY A 56 -0.48 -17.28 1.41
N GLN A 57 0.80 -17.10 1.09
CA GLN A 57 1.40 -15.84 0.64
C GLN A 57 1.09 -15.56 -0.84
N HIS A 58 -0.20 -15.43 -1.13
CA HIS A 58 -0.68 -15.03 -2.44
C HIS A 58 -0.96 -13.54 -2.47
N TYR A 59 -0.38 -12.87 -3.45
CA TYR A 59 -0.77 -11.52 -3.78
C TYR A 59 -2.28 -11.47 -4.07
N THR A 60 -2.96 -10.50 -3.46
CA THR A 60 -4.37 -10.24 -3.72
C THR A 60 -4.48 -9.04 -4.65
N SER A 61 -5.10 -9.24 -5.81
CA SER A 61 -5.24 -8.18 -6.83
C SER A 61 -5.97 -6.95 -6.30
N VAL A 62 -5.67 -5.79 -6.87
CA VAL A 62 -6.38 -4.53 -6.56
C VAL A 62 -7.88 -4.71 -6.70
N SER A 63 -8.37 -5.41 -7.73
CA SER A 63 -9.80 -5.67 -7.91
C SER A 63 -10.41 -6.41 -6.71
N ASN A 64 -9.74 -7.44 -6.20
CA ASN A 64 -10.23 -8.21 -5.06
C ASN A 64 -10.11 -7.44 -3.75
N ILE A 65 -9.07 -6.62 -3.56
CA ILE A 65 -8.97 -5.68 -2.44
C ILE A 65 -10.17 -4.73 -2.45
N MET A 66 -10.46 -4.10 -3.61
CA MET A 66 -11.56 -3.16 -3.75
C MET A 66 -12.92 -3.80 -3.47
N LYS A 67 -13.15 -5.07 -3.85
CA LYS A 67 -14.39 -5.79 -3.51
C LYS A 67 -14.63 -5.92 -2.01
N VAL A 68 -13.58 -5.90 -1.20
CA VAL A 68 -13.68 -5.97 0.26
C VAL A 68 -13.79 -4.57 0.86
N ILE A 69 -12.85 -3.67 0.56
CA ILE A 69 -12.77 -2.38 1.24
C ILE A 69 -13.89 -1.40 0.85
N LYS A 70 -14.44 -1.50 -0.38
CA LYS A 70 -15.57 -0.69 -0.84
C LYS A 70 -16.80 -0.83 0.08
N PRO A 71 -17.41 -2.03 0.18
CA PRO A 71 -18.56 -2.20 1.06
C PRO A 71 -18.20 -2.13 2.55
N LEU A 72 -16.95 -2.41 2.94
CA LEU A 72 -16.55 -2.42 4.34
C LEU A 72 -16.53 -1.01 4.97
N PHE A 73 -16.04 0.00 4.23
CA PHE A 73 -16.01 1.37 4.73
C PHE A 73 -15.91 2.45 3.64
N LEU A 74 -15.30 2.16 2.50
CA LEU A 74 -14.91 3.18 1.54
C LEU A 74 -16.12 3.80 0.81
N ASP A 75 -17.14 3.01 0.48
CA ASP A 75 -18.37 3.52 -0.15
C ASP A 75 -19.12 4.50 0.78
N ASP A 76 -19.11 4.24 2.08
CA ASP A 76 -19.76 5.13 3.06
C ASP A 76 -18.97 6.42 3.27
N LEU A 77 -17.64 6.38 3.20
CA LEU A 77 -16.81 7.59 3.21
C LEU A 77 -17.07 8.46 1.98
N TYR A 78 -17.21 7.84 0.80
CA TYR A 78 -17.54 8.59 -0.42
C TYR A 78 -18.93 9.23 -0.35
N LYS A 79 -19.95 8.50 0.13
CA LYS A 79 -21.29 9.07 0.33
C LYS A 79 -21.29 10.23 1.32
N GLU A 80 -20.50 10.16 2.40
CA GLU A 80 -20.37 11.25 3.36
C GLU A 80 -19.67 12.47 2.76
N LEU A 81 -18.66 12.25 1.91
CA LEU A 81 -17.99 13.32 1.18
C LEU A 81 -18.96 14.04 0.23
N GLU A 82 -19.68 13.27 -0.60
CA GLU A 82 -20.66 13.80 -1.56
C GLU A 82 -21.72 14.65 -0.85
N LYS A 83 -22.31 14.12 0.24
CA LYS A 83 -23.26 14.86 1.07
C LYS A 83 -22.68 16.14 1.66
N ALA A 84 -21.41 16.14 2.06
CA ALA A 84 -20.75 17.33 2.59
C ALA A 84 -20.54 18.39 1.51
N GLU A 85 -20.19 17.98 0.29
CA GLU A 85 -19.98 18.87 -0.86
C GLU A 85 -21.28 19.57 -1.30
N GLU A 86 -22.43 18.91 -1.19
CA GLU A 86 -23.75 19.48 -1.49
C GLU A 86 -24.19 20.58 -0.51
N ILE A 87 -23.55 20.70 0.66
CA ILE A 87 -23.92 21.71 1.66
C ILE A 87 -23.52 23.11 1.17
N LYS A 88 -24.54 23.93 0.89
CA LYS A 88 -24.38 25.32 0.43
C LYS A 88 -23.82 26.25 1.52
N ASN A 89 -24.21 26.03 2.78
CA ASN A 89 -23.74 26.85 3.89
C ASN A 89 -22.29 26.48 4.25
N GLU A 90 -21.38 27.46 4.13
CA GLU A 90 -19.95 27.23 4.29
C GLU A 90 -19.56 26.69 5.68
N ALA A 91 -20.14 27.24 6.75
CA ALA A 91 -19.85 26.80 8.11
C ALA A 91 -20.28 25.34 8.34
N SER A 92 -21.45 24.98 7.83
CA SER A 92 -22.00 23.62 7.92
C SER A 92 -21.18 22.63 7.09
N ARG A 93 -20.74 23.02 5.89
CA ARG A 93 -19.85 22.22 5.05
C ARG A 93 -18.50 21.96 5.73
N LYS A 94 -17.85 23.02 6.24
CA LYS A 94 -16.58 22.90 6.98
C LYS A 94 -16.71 21.96 8.16
N LYS A 95 -17.82 22.04 8.89
CA LYS A 95 -18.11 21.13 10.00
C LYS A 95 -18.23 19.67 9.54
N ALA A 96 -19.00 19.40 8.48
CA ALA A 96 -19.16 18.05 7.93
C ALA A 96 -17.84 17.46 7.43
N LEU A 97 -17.04 18.24 6.68
CA LEU A 97 -15.72 17.80 6.21
C LEU A 97 -14.75 17.55 7.37
N SER A 98 -14.81 18.36 8.42
CA SER A 98 -13.99 18.14 9.62
C SER A 98 -14.37 16.85 10.36
N GLN A 99 -15.67 16.51 10.38
CA GLN A 99 -16.13 15.25 10.95
C GLN A 99 -15.68 14.04 10.13
N LEU A 100 -15.78 14.13 8.80
CA LEU A 100 -15.29 13.11 7.88
C LEU A 100 -13.76 12.90 8.04
N LEU A 101 -13.00 13.98 8.10
CA LEU A 101 -11.55 13.92 8.33
C LEU A 101 -11.22 13.22 9.66
N ASN A 102 -11.95 13.56 10.72
CA ASN A 102 -11.78 12.90 12.02
C ASN A 102 -12.14 11.41 11.98
N ARG A 103 -13.16 11.02 11.20
CA ARG A 103 -13.53 9.62 11.00
C ARG A 103 -12.41 8.87 10.28
N ILE A 104 -11.89 9.43 9.19
CA ILE A 104 -10.76 8.85 8.43
C ILE A 104 -9.53 8.70 9.33
N HIS A 105 -9.20 9.72 10.12
CA HIS A 105 -8.09 9.68 11.06
C HIS A 105 -8.21 8.56 12.11
N LYS A 106 -9.44 8.21 12.51
CA LYS A 106 -9.72 7.15 13.48
C LYS A 106 -9.85 5.76 12.86
N LEU A 107 -9.79 5.62 11.53
CA LEU A 107 -9.76 4.30 10.90
C LEU A 107 -8.47 3.59 11.29
N ASN A 108 -8.60 2.57 12.13
CA ASN A 108 -7.49 1.70 12.49
C ASN A 108 -7.55 0.44 11.61
N ILE A 109 -6.62 0.35 10.65
CA ILE A 109 -6.41 -0.84 9.85
C ILE A 109 -5.20 -1.55 10.45
N SER A 110 -5.45 -2.36 11.48
CA SER A 110 -4.41 -3.15 12.13
C SER A 110 -4.13 -4.42 11.32
N VAL A 111 -2.86 -4.65 10.99
CA VAL A 111 -2.39 -5.94 10.50
C VAL A 111 -2.34 -6.90 11.70
N LEU A 112 -2.96 -8.07 11.59
CA LEU A 112 -2.88 -9.08 12.65
C LEU A 112 -1.42 -9.55 12.81
N PRO A 113 -0.93 -9.78 14.04
CA PRO A 113 0.48 -10.01 14.36
C PRO A 113 1.07 -11.34 13.85
N TYR A 114 0.43 -12.03 12.90
CA TYR A 114 0.86 -13.34 12.40
C TYR A 114 1.67 -13.27 11.09
N MET A 115 2.18 -12.11 10.71
CA MET A 115 3.00 -11.93 9.51
C MET A 115 4.29 -11.21 9.90
N ASP A 116 5.18 -11.94 10.58
CA ASP A 116 6.59 -11.56 10.65
C ASP A 116 7.21 -11.87 9.27
N PHE A 117 7.75 -10.84 8.61
CA PHE A 117 8.59 -10.96 7.40
C PHE A 117 10.06 -11.03 7.80
#